data_AF-A0A1X2HZH9-F1
#
_entry.id   AF-A0A1X2HZH9-F1
#
_cell.length_a   1.000
_cell.length_b   1.000
_cell.length_c   1.000
_cell.angle_alpha   90.00
_cell.angle_beta   90.00
_cell.angle_gamma   90.00
#
_symmetry.space_group_name_H-M   'P 1'
#
loop_
_entity.id
_entity.type
_entity.pdbx_description
1 polymer ?
#
loop_
_entity_poly.entity_id
_entity_poly.type
_entity_poly.pdbx_seq_one_letter_code
_entity_poly.pdbx_strand_id
1 'polypeptide(L)'
;MSDKTLSPTTCSNFSFFKEMMKELRRVDDNIILGLNSTDTHSENACGDFFKRLATAYRKREEAVDYCLKVMDAEIDRKTILLQEDPDDYDTQSSIFSDETKRRMIANELVVEGIVRDRTLQVFKSKCRVFDVSSLQTK
;
A
#
# COMPACT_ATOMS: atom_id res chain seq x y z
N MET A 1 -20.42 -0.04 -1.76
CA MET A 1 -18.99 0.06 -1.42
C MET A 1 -18.41 1.11 -2.33
N SER A 2 -18.07 2.27 -1.80
CA SER A 2 -17.59 3.39 -2.61
C SER A 2 -16.23 3.02 -3.21
N ASP A 3 -16.14 3.08 -4.54
CA ASP A 3 -14.86 3.03 -5.26
C ASP A 3 -14.05 4.25 -4.79
N LYS A 4 -13.14 4.06 -3.82
CA LYS A 4 -12.21 5.10 -3.39
C LYS A 4 -11.16 5.22 -4.49
N THR A 5 -11.44 6.04 -5.49
CA THR A 5 -10.53 6.30 -6.60
C THR A 5 -9.29 7.03 -6.09
N LEU A 6 -8.11 6.51 -6.40
CA LEU A 6 -6.84 7.20 -6.17
C LEU A 6 -6.87 8.58 -6.84
N SER A 7 -6.61 9.62 -6.07
CA SER A 7 -6.60 11.01 -6.53
C SER A 7 -5.48 11.78 -5.82
N PRO A 8 -5.00 12.92 -6.37
CA PRO A 8 -3.96 13.71 -5.71
C PRO A 8 -4.34 14.15 -4.29
N THR A 9 -5.61 14.48 -4.08
CA THR A 9 -6.18 14.86 -2.76
C THR A 9 -6.12 13.71 -1.75
N THR A 10 -6.14 12.46 -2.21
CA THR A 10 -5.98 11.28 -1.34
C THR A 10 -4.58 11.23 -0.74
N CYS A 11 -3.57 11.61 -1.51
CA CYS A 11 -2.17 11.56 -1.10
C CYS A 11 -1.80 12.70 -0.15
N SER A 12 -2.38 13.88 -0.35
CA SER A 12 -2.17 15.03 0.55
C SER A 12 -2.94 14.90 1.88
N ASN A 13 -4.03 14.13 1.91
CA ASN A 13 -4.76 13.80 3.14
C ASN A 13 -4.33 12.45 3.70
N PHE A 14 -3.31 12.47 4.57
CA PHE A 14 -2.74 11.25 5.14
C PHE A 14 -3.76 10.38 5.92
N SER A 15 -4.78 10.99 6.54
CA SER A 15 -5.84 10.23 7.21
C SER A 15 -6.67 9.41 6.21
N PHE A 16 -7.01 10.00 5.07
CA PHE A 16 -7.75 9.30 4.03
C PHE A 16 -6.91 8.20 3.36
N PHE A 17 -5.62 8.47 3.11
CA PHE A 17 -4.66 7.47 2.63
C PHE A 17 -4.61 6.25 3.56
N LYS A 18 -4.47 6.46 4.88
CA LYS A 18 -4.46 5.35 5.87
C LYS A 18 -5.73 4.52 5.85
N GLU A 19 -6.89 5.16 5.77
CA GLU A 19 -8.17 4.44 5.68
C GLU A 19 -8.30 3.65 4.37
N MET A 20 -7.76 4.15 3.27
CA MET A 20 -7.69 3.39 2.01
C MET A 20 -6.77 2.16 2.15
N MET A 21 -5.57 2.33 2.71
CA MET A 21 -4.63 1.22 2.92
C MET A 21 -5.21 0.15 3.84
N LYS A 22 -5.93 0.55 4.89
CA LYS A 22 -6.65 -0.36 5.79
C LYS A 22 -7.72 -1.19 5.06
N GLU A 23 -8.53 -0.56 4.21
CA GLU A 23 -9.52 -1.31 3.41
C GLU A 23 -8.85 -2.29 2.44
N LEU A 24 -7.73 -1.90 1.81
CA LEU A 24 -6.96 -2.79 0.95
C LEU A 24 -6.32 -3.95 1.72
N ARG A 25 -6.07 -3.81 3.03
CA ARG A 25 -5.56 -4.87 3.91
C ARG A 25 -6.61 -5.80 4.47
N ARG A 26 -7.88 -5.55 4.21
CA ARG A 26 -8.97 -6.36 4.75
C ARG A 26 -8.84 -7.85 4.40
N VAL A 27 -8.25 -8.20 3.26
CA VAL A 27 -8.00 -9.62 2.89
C VAL A 27 -6.91 -10.25 3.78
N ASP A 28 -5.90 -9.49 4.17
CA ASP A 28 -4.82 -9.91 5.06
C ASP A 28 -5.31 -10.00 6.51
N ASP A 29 -6.04 -8.98 7.00
CA ASP A 29 -6.60 -8.96 8.35
C ASP A 29 -7.54 -10.14 8.60
N ASN A 30 -8.24 -10.58 7.55
CA ASN A 30 -9.16 -11.71 7.60
C ASN A 30 -8.55 -13.01 7.05
N ILE A 31 -7.22 -13.12 6.94
CA ILE A 31 -6.54 -14.28 6.33
C ILE A 31 -6.99 -15.61 6.97
N ILE A 32 -7.07 -15.68 8.30
CA ILE A 32 -7.47 -16.89 9.01
C ILE A 32 -8.93 -17.25 8.72
N LEU A 33 -9.83 -16.27 8.81
CA LEU A 33 -11.26 -16.43 8.52
C LEU A 33 -11.49 -16.84 7.05
N GLY A 34 -10.76 -16.23 6.14
CA GLY A 34 -10.82 -16.52 4.71
C GLY A 34 -10.32 -17.93 4.39
N LEU A 35 -9.20 -18.36 4.99
CA LEU A 35 -8.66 -19.70 4.77
C LEU A 35 -9.51 -20.78 5.44
N ASN A 36 -10.11 -20.52 6.61
CA ASN A 36 -11.02 -21.46 7.25
C ASN A 36 -12.28 -21.74 6.41
N SER A 37 -12.66 -20.83 5.51
CA SER A 37 -13.77 -21.02 4.57
C SER A 37 -13.32 -21.44 3.17
N THR A 38 -12.02 -21.66 2.95
CA THR A 38 -11.45 -22.12 1.68
C THR A 38 -11.15 -23.62 1.77
N ASP A 39 -11.39 -24.38 0.71
CA ASP A 39 -10.91 -25.77 0.63
C ASP A 39 -9.39 -25.79 0.45
N THR A 40 -8.66 -25.89 1.56
CA THR A 40 -7.18 -25.83 1.56
C THR A 40 -6.51 -27.08 0.97
N HIS A 41 -7.28 -28.12 0.63
CA HIS A 41 -6.79 -29.32 -0.05
C HIS A 41 -6.89 -29.21 -1.57
N SER A 42 -7.65 -28.24 -2.08
CA SER A 42 -7.80 -27.98 -3.50
C SER A 42 -6.78 -26.91 -3.96
N GLU A 43 -5.91 -27.29 -4.90
CA GLU A 43 -4.94 -26.38 -5.50
C GLU A 43 -5.64 -25.18 -6.17
N ASN A 44 -6.77 -25.41 -6.84
CA ASN A 44 -7.55 -24.36 -7.47
C ASN A 44 -8.11 -23.36 -6.45
N ALA A 45 -8.67 -23.85 -5.33
CA ALA A 45 -9.24 -22.99 -4.30
C ALA A 45 -8.15 -22.15 -3.59
N CYS A 46 -7.01 -22.77 -3.28
CA CYS A 46 -5.83 -22.06 -2.78
C CYS A 46 -5.29 -21.04 -3.80
N GLY A 47 -5.26 -21.39 -5.09
CA GLY A 47 -4.84 -20.49 -6.16
C GLY A 47 -5.74 -19.27 -6.30
N ASP A 48 -7.06 -19.44 -6.21
CA ASP A 48 -8.00 -18.34 -6.27
C ASP A 48 -7.92 -17.43 -5.04
N PHE A 49 -7.71 -18.00 -3.86
CA PHE A 49 -7.41 -17.22 -2.66
C PHE A 49 -6.10 -16.42 -2.83
N PHE A 50 -5.05 -17.07 -3.35
CA PHE A 50 -3.77 -16.43 -3.61
C PHE A 50 -3.89 -15.27 -4.62
N LYS A 51 -4.65 -15.44 -5.71
CA LYS A 51 -4.91 -14.36 -6.68
C LYS A 51 -5.52 -13.13 -6.01
N ARG A 52 -6.41 -13.33 -5.03
CA ARG A 52 -7.01 -12.22 -4.25
C ARG A 52 -5.96 -11.51 -3.40
N LEU A 53 -5.07 -12.25 -2.73
CA LEU A 53 -3.93 -11.68 -2.00
C LEU A 53 -3.01 -10.89 -2.93
N ALA A 54 -2.56 -11.49 -4.02
CA ALA A 54 -1.67 -10.85 -4.99
C ALA A 54 -2.29 -9.59 -5.61
N THR A 55 -3.60 -9.61 -5.88
CA THR A 55 -4.33 -8.42 -6.36
C THR A 55 -4.32 -7.31 -5.31
N ALA A 56 -4.49 -7.64 -4.03
CA ALA A 56 -4.44 -6.67 -2.95
C ALA A 56 -3.03 -6.08 -2.77
N TYR A 57 -1.98 -6.92 -2.85
CA TYR A 57 -0.57 -6.48 -2.80
C TYR A 57 -0.27 -5.47 -3.89
N ARG A 58 -0.60 -5.81 -5.14
CA ARG A 58 -0.39 -4.93 -6.28
C ARG A 58 -1.13 -3.60 -6.12
N LYS A 59 -2.41 -3.63 -5.71
CA LYS A 59 -3.19 -2.40 -5.50
C LYS A 59 -2.59 -1.50 -4.42
N ARG A 60 -2.01 -2.07 -3.38
CA ARG A 60 -1.35 -1.31 -2.31
C ARG A 60 -0.04 -0.70 -2.79
N GLU A 61 0.77 -1.47 -3.51
CA GLU A 61 2.00 -0.97 -4.11
C GLU A 61 1.73 0.16 -5.11
N GLU A 62 0.75 -0.01 -6.01
CA GLU A 62 0.30 1.03 -6.95
C GLU A 62 -0.18 2.29 -6.22
N ALA A 63 -0.91 2.14 -5.11
CA ALA A 63 -1.40 3.27 -4.32
C ALA A 63 -0.25 4.05 -3.65
N VAL A 64 0.72 3.34 -3.08
CA VAL A 64 1.88 3.96 -2.43
C VAL A 64 2.76 4.66 -3.45
N ASP A 65 3.10 4.00 -4.57
CA ASP A 65 3.94 4.57 -5.63
C ASP A 65 3.28 5.81 -6.27
N TYR A 66 1.98 5.73 -6.56
CA TYR A 66 1.23 6.90 -7.05
C TYR A 66 1.32 8.07 -6.08
N CYS A 67 1.09 7.83 -4.78
CA CYS A 67 1.13 8.91 -3.81
C CYS A 67 2.52 9.47 -3.56
N LEU A 68 3.58 8.65 -3.64
CA LEU A 68 4.95 9.15 -3.59
C LEU A 68 5.22 10.10 -4.77
N LYS A 69 4.84 9.72 -5.99
CA LYS A 69 5.00 10.59 -7.18
C LYS A 69 4.24 11.91 -7.07
N VAL A 70 3.01 11.88 -6.55
CA VAL A 70 2.22 13.09 -6.33
C VAL A 70 2.90 14.01 -5.31
N MET A 71 3.38 13.45 -4.20
CA MET A 71 4.06 14.22 -3.15
C MET A 71 5.41 14.77 -3.63
N ASP A 72 6.17 14.00 -4.40
CA ASP A 72 7.43 14.43 -5.03
C ASP A 72 7.20 15.63 -5.94
N ALA A 73 6.22 15.54 -6.85
CA ALA A 73 5.89 16.64 -7.75
C ALA A 73 5.43 17.90 -7.01
N GLU A 74 4.69 17.76 -5.91
CA GLU A 74 4.21 18.89 -5.11
C GLU A 74 5.35 19.56 -4.32
N ILE A 75 6.27 18.78 -3.77
CA ILE A 75 7.47 19.29 -3.09
C ILE A 75 8.36 20.01 -4.10
N ASP A 76 8.67 19.38 -5.24
CA ASP A 76 9.51 19.97 -6.30
C ASP A 76 8.94 21.32 -6.78
N ARG A 77 7.62 21.39 -6.99
CA ARG A 77 6.93 22.63 -7.36
C ARG A 77 7.14 23.74 -6.32
N LYS A 78 6.99 23.42 -5.04
CA LYS A 78 7.18 24.40 -3.95
C LYS A 78 8.64 24.78 -3.77
N THR A 79 9.57 23.85 -3.97
CA THR A 79 11.01 24.13 -3.94
C THR A 79 11.41 25.11 -5.04
N ILE A 80 10.84 25.01 -6.24
CA ILE A 80 11.05 25.99 -7.31
C ILE A 80 10.51 27.37 -6.91
N LEU A 81 9.31 27.44 -6.33
CA LEU A 81 8.74 28.71 -5.85
C LEU A 81 9.60 29.36 -4.76
N LEU A 82 10.14 28.56 -3.83
CA LEU A 82 11.03 29.05 -2.77
C LEU A 82 12.38 29.55 -3.32
N GLN A 83 12.81 29.10 -4.51
CA GLN A 83 14.01 29.66 -5.17
C GLN A 83 13.75 31.07 -5.71
N GLU A 84 12.51 31.37 -6.12
CA GLU A 84 12.11 32.69 -6.59
C GLU A 84 11.93 33.69 -5.44
N ASP A 85 11.42 33.23 -4.30
CA ASP A 85 11.28 34.02 -3.06
C ASP A 85 11.83 33.25 -1.83
N PRO A 86 13.13 33.41 -1.51
CA PRO A 86 13.75 32.70 -0.39
C PRO A 86 13.20 33.05 1.00
N ASP A 87 12.52 34.18 1.14
CA ASP A 87 11.96 34.67 2.41
C ASP A 87 10.47 34.31 2.56
N ASP A 88 9.91 33.50 1.66
CA ASP A 88 8.56 32.93 1.79
C ASP A 88 8.53 31.78 2.84
N TYR A 89 8.43 32.20 4.12
CA TYR A 89 8.31 31.28 5.26
C TYR A 89 7.07 30.38 5.19
N ASP A 90 5.98 30.82 4.55
CA ASP A 90 4.77 30.02 4.41
C ASP A 90 5.01 28.85 3.46
N THR A 91 5.66 29.09 2.32
CA THR A 91 6.08 28.04 1.39
C THR A 91 7.09 27.09 2.05
N GLN A 92 8.07 27.61 2.79
CA GLN A 92 9.04 26.79 3.52
C GLN A 92 8.35 25.85 4.54
N SER A 93 7.43 26.38 5.35
CA SER A 93 6.65 25.59 6.30
C SER A 93 5.79 24.52 5.61
N SER A 94 5.21 24.88 4.47
CA SER A 94 4.41 23.98 3.63
C SER A 94 5.23 22.79 3.11
N ILE A 95 6.46 23.04 2.63
CA ILE A 95 7.39 21.99 2.17
C ILE A 95 7.68 21.00 3.29
N PHE A 96 8.02 21.48 4.49
CA PHE A 96 8.32 20.61 5.63
C PHE A 96 7.13 19.70 6.01
N SER A 97 5.92 20.25 5.97
CA SER A 97 4.69 19.48 6.18
C SER A 97 4.52 18.37 5.14
N ASP A 98 4.79 18.67 3.87
CA ASP A 98 4.65 17.72 2.78
C ASP A 98 5.75 16.66 2.76
N GLU A 99 7.00 17.02 3.08
CA GLU A 99 8.09 16.06 3.30
C GLU A 99 7.75 15.07 4.42
N THR A 100 7.15 15.57 5.52
CA THR A 100 6.71 14.72 6.62
C THR A 100 5.65 13.73 6.17
N LYS A 101 4.63 14.17 5.42
CA LYS A 101 3.59 13.28 4.87
C LYS A 101 4.17 12.28 3.87
N ARG A 102 5.06 12.72 2.98
CA ARG A 102 5.78 11.87 2.03
C ARG A 102 6.54 10.75 2.74
N ARG A 103 7.27 11.09 3.82
CA ARG A 103 7.97 10.09 4.65
C ARG A 103 7.00 9.09 5.27
N MET A 104 5.84 9.55 5.75
CA MET A 104 4.81 8.65 6.28
C MET A 104 4.26 7.70 5.21
N ILE A 105 4.07 8.17 3.98
CA ILE A 105 3.66 7.32 2.84
C ILE A 105 4.78 6.32 2.50
N ALA A 106 6.05 6.75 2.50
CA ALA A 106 7.17 5.86 2.22
C ALA A 106 7.30 4.73 3.27
N ASN A 107 7.02 5.02 4.54
CA ASN A 107 7.00 4.00 5.60
C ASN A 107 5.95 2.90 5.35
N GLU A 108 4.93 3.19 4.54
CA GLU A 108 3.92 2.21 4.16
C GLU A 108 4.49 1.04 3.35
N LEU A 109 5.59 1.24 2.62
CA LEU A 109 6.30 0.15 1.93
C LEU A 109 6.86 -0.88 2.91
N VAL A 110 7.36 -0.42 4.06
CA VAL A 110 7.87 -1.30 5.12
C VAL A 110 6.72 -2.07 5.76
N VAL A 111 5.60 -1.38 6.06
CA VAL A 111 4.39 -2.02 6.57
C VAL A 111 3.90 -3.09 5.59
N GLU A 112 3.91 -2.79 4.29
CA GLU A 112 3.50 -3.71 3.25
C GLU A 112 4.35 -4.98 3.21
N GLY A 113 5.68 -4.85 3.30
CA GLY A 113 6.58 -6.01 3.38
C GLY A 113 6.23 -6.91 4.57
N ILE A 114 6.04 -6.33 5.76
CA ILE A 114 5.70 -7.08 6.98
C ILE A 114 4.35 -7.79 6.84
N VAL A 115 3.33 -7.10 6.32
CA VAL A 115 1.99 -7.68 6.15
C VAL A 115 2.04 -8.82 5.13
N ARG A 116 2.68 -8.60 3.98
CA ARG A 116 2.85 -9.62 2.94
C ARG A 116 3.55 -10.86 3.48
N ASP A 117 4.65 -10.71 4.21
CA ASP A 117 5.38 -11.83 4.79
C ASP A 117 4.52 -12.65 5.76
N ARG A 118 3.83 -11.98 6.69
CA ARG A 118 2.95 -12.63 7.67
C ARG A 118 1.80 -13.37 7.00
N THR A 119 1.12 -12.72 6.05
CA THR A 119 -0.01 -13.32 5.34
C THR A 119 0.44 -14.52 4.50
N LEU A 120 1.58 -14.41 3.81
CA LEU A 120 2.13 -15.52 3.03
C LEU A 120 2.55 -16.70 3.91
N GLN A 121 3.12 -16.47 5.08
CA GLN A 121 3.43 -17.55 6.03
C GLN A 121 2.17 -18.31 6.44
N VAL A 122 1.10 -17.60 6.79
CA VAL A 122 -0.19 -18.21 7.14
C VAL A 122 -0.77 -18.99 5.96
N PHE A 123 -0.78 -18.39 4.77
CA PHE A 123 -1.23 -19.04 3.54
C PHE A 123 -0.48 -20.35 3.29
N LYS A 124 0.86 -20.33 3.29
CA LYS A 124 1.72 -21.51 3.10
C LYS A 124 1.43 -22.61 4.13
N SER A 125 1.15 -22.24 5.37
CA SER A 125 0.87 -23.22 6.44
C SER A 125 -0.42 -24.02 6.22
N LYS A 126 -1.42 -23.39 5.58
CA LYS A 126 -2.76 -23.94 5.33
C LYS A 126 -2.87 -24.57 3.94
N CYS A 127 -2.46 -23.84 2.91
CA CYS A 127 -2.47 -24.27 1.51
C CYS A 127 -1.17 -24.98 1.11
N ARG A 128 -0.89 -26.14 1.73
CA ARG A 128 0.37 -26.88 1.53
C ARG A 128 0.52 -27.50 0.14
N VAL A 129 -0.61 -27.75 -0.54
CA VAL A 129 -0.65 -28.32 -1.90
C VAL A 129 -0.30 -27.30 -2.98
N PHE A 130 -0.31 -26.02 -2.64
CA PHE A 130 -0.07 -24.94 -3.60
C PHE A 130 1.41 -24.59 -3.65
N ASP A 131 2.06 -24.74 -4.80
CA ASP A 131 3.47 -24.41 -4.96
C ASP A 131 3.68 -22.89 -5.03
N VAL A 132 4.16 -22.35 -3.92
CA VAL A 132 4.54 -20.95 -3.74
C VAL A 132 5.96 -20.64 -4.18
N SER A 133 6.75 -21.63 -4.59
CA SER A 133 8.18 -21.48 -4.92
C SER A 133 8.38 -20.63 -6.18
N SER A 134 7.45 -20.73 -7.12
CA SER A 134 7.40 -19.90 -8.34
C SER A 134 7.19 -18.40 -8.05
N LEU A 135 6.72 -18.05 -6.85
CA LEU A 135 6.30 -16.69 -6.45
C LEU A 135 7.32 -15.95 -5.59
N GLN A 136 8.43 -16.60 -5.21
CA GLN A 136 9.54 -15.97 -4.48
C GLN A 136 10.52 -15.22 -5.39
N THR A 137 10.20 -15.08 -6.68
CA THR A 137 11.12 -14.52 -7.66
C THR A 137 10.99 -12.99 -7.74
N LYS A 138 11.99 -12.34 -7.11
CA LYS A 138 12.41 -10.93 -7.16
C LYS A 138 11.53 -9.89 -6.48
#